data_AF-A0A1I2UB51-F1
#
_entry.id   AF-A0A1I2UB51-F1
#
_cell.length_a   1.000
_cell.length_b   1.000
_cell.length_c   1.000
_cell.angle_alpha   90.00
_cell.angle_beta   90.00
_cell.angle_gamma   90.00
#
_symmetry.space_group_name_H-M   'P 1'
#
loop_
_entity.id
_entity.type
_entity.pdbx_description
1 polymer ?
#
loop_
_entity_poly.entity_id
_entity_poly.type
_entity_poly.pdbx_seq_one_letter_code
_entity_poly.pdbx_strand_id
1 'polypeptide(L)'
;MTDETPMEGDEYSHPDGTTEIVYLTEDGRVLTLREYPSANAFNETVDAAAYRGINDDVAALPSRDAFLDAEFPEDADEPSENSRTDEPEN
;
A
#
# COMPACT_ATOMS: atom_id res chain seq x y z
N MET A 1 -23.48 -7.55 6.12
CA MET A 1 -22.22 -7.15 5.47
C MET A 1 -21.67 -6.08 6.38
N THR A 2 -20.52 -6.34 7.00
CA THR A 2 -19.86 -5.33 7.83
C THR A 2 -19.52 -4.15 6.92
N ASP A 3 -20.06 -2.96 7.21
CA ASP A 3 -19.59 -1.69 6.65
C ASP A 3 -18.21 -1.42 7.24
N GLU A 4 -17.22 -2.23 6.84
CA GLU A 4 -15.83 -1.98 7.18
C GLU A 4 -15.33 -0.91 6.21
N THR A 5 -15.07 0.27 6.77
CA THR A 5 -14.36 1.33 6.07
C THR A 5 -13.05 0.76 5.54
N PRO A 6 -12.72 0.97 4.25
CA PRO A 6 -11.47 0.45 3.69
C PRO A 6 -10.28 0.97 4.49
N MET A 7 -9.34 0.07 4.77
CA MET A 7 -8.10 0.37 5.47
C MET A 7 -6.98 0.61 4.45
N GLU A 8 -6.00 1.42 4.84
CA GLU A 8 -4.81 1.61 4.02
C GLU A 8 -4.08 0.27 3.86
N GLY A 9 -3.80 -0.09 2.60
CA GLY A 9 -3.22 -1.38 2.25
C GLY A 9 -4.23 -2.50 1.98
N ASP A 10 -5.54 -2.28 2.13
CA ASP A 10 -6.54 -3.27 1.71
C ASP A 10 -6.38 -3.59 0.21
N GLU A 11 -6.37 -4.88 -0.10
CA GLU A 11 -6.24 -5.40 -1.46
C GLU A 11 -7.52 -6.12 -1.91
N TYR A 12 -8.01 -5.77 -3.10
CA TYR A 12 -9.21 -6.35 -3.70
C TYR A 12 -8.89 -6.91 -5.08
N SER A 13 -9.31 -8.14 -5.33
CA SER A 13 -9.28 -8.73 -6.67
C SER A 13 -10.66 -8.63 -7.32
N HIS A 14 -10.70 -8.16 -8.57
CA HIS A 14 -11.92 -8.04 -9.36
C HIS A 14 -12.09 -9.24 -10.31
N PRO A 15 -13.32 -9.59 -10.72
CA PRO A 15 -13.57 -10.72 -11.62
C PRO A 15 -12.92 -10.61 -13.01
N ASP A 16 -12.56 -9.38 -13.43
CA ASP A 16 -11.85 -9.12 -14.69
C ASP A 16 -10.32 -9.32 -14.59
N GLY A 17 -9.83 -9.71 -13.42
CA GLY A 17 -8.40 -9.91 -13.14
C GLY A 17 -7.67 -8.64 -12.72
N THR A 18 -8.36 -7.51 -12.53
CA THR A 18 -7.77 -6.29 -11.96
C THR A 18 -7.57 -6.48 -10.46
N THR A 19 -6.41 -6.09 -9.97
CA THR A 19 -6.14 -5.98 -8.51
C THR A 19 -6.10 -4.51 -8.13
N GLU A 20 -6.69 -4.17 -6.99
CA GLU A 20 -6.78 -2.81 -6.48
C GLU A 20 -6.28 -2.74 -5.04
N ILE A 21 -5.32 -1.84 -4.79
CA ILE A 21 -4.75 -1.59 -3.47
C ILE A 21 -5.19 -0.21 -2.99
N VAL A 22 -5.68 -0.12 -1.76
CA VAL A 22 -6.16 1.12 -1.14
C VAL A 22 -5.01 1.96 -0.60
N TYR A 23 -5.06 3.26 -0.92
CA TYR A 23 -4.25 4.31 -0.33
C TYR A 23 -5.19 5.40 0.23
N LEU A 24 -5.17 5.63 1.54
CA LEU A 24 -6.05 6.60 2.17
C LEU A 24 -5.40 7.99 2.16
N THR A 25 -6.20 9.02 1.88
CA THR A 25 -5.77 10.41 2.02
C THR A 25 -6.26 10.99 3.35
N GLU A 26 -5.56 12.01 3.86
CA GLU A 26 -5.93 12.71 5.10
C GLU A 26 -7.35 13.30 5.06
N ASP A 27 -7.86 13.62 3.87
CA ASP A 27 -9.22 14.12 3.63
C ASP A 27 -10.31 13.04 3.65
N GLY A 28 -9.95 11.79 3.95
CA GLY A 28 -10.86 10.63 3.91
C GLY A 28 -11.25 10.20 2.49
N ARG A 29 -10.55 10.68 1.45
CA ARG A 29 -10.71 10.14 0.09
C ARG A 29 -9.90 8.85 -0.01
N VAL A 30 -10.46 7.89 -0.73
CA VAL A 30 -9.80 6.65 -1.11
C VAL A 30 -9.14 6.86 -2.47
N LEU A 31 -7.81 6.77 -2.50
CA LEU A 31 -7.05 6.59 -3.73
C LEU A 31 -6.74 5.11 -3.90
N THR A 32 -6.55 4.67 -5.13
CA THR A 32 -6.21 3.28 -5.38
C THR A 32 -5.12 3.14 -6.42
N LEU A 33 -4.24 2.17 -6.21
CA LEU A 33 -3.35 1.65 -7.23
C LEU A 33 -4.04 0.44 -7.88
N ARG A 34 -4.18 0.46 -9.21
CA ARG A 34 -4.78 -0.65 -9.96
C ARG A 34 -3.75 -1.36 -10.82
N GLU A 35 -3.59 -2.65 -10.61
CA GLU A 35 -2.88 -3.56 -11.50
C GLU A 35 -3.88 -4.19 -12.47
N TYR A 36 -3.61 -4.05 -13.77
CA TYR A 36 -4.41 -4.68 -14.81
C TYR A 36 -3.71 -5.95 -15.31
N PRO A 37 -4.46 -7.00 -15.68
CA PRO A 37 -3.88 -8.26 -16.16
C PRO A 37 -3.14 -8.10 -17.50
N SER A 38 -3.38 -7.00 -18.23
CA SER A 38 -2.65 -6.63 -19.43
C SER A 38 -2.78 -5.15 -19.76
N ALA A 39 -1.86 -4.64 -20.58
CA ALA A 39 -1.96 -3.29 -21.14
C ALA A 39 -3.23 -3.07 -21.98
N ASN A 40 -3.76 -4.12 -22.63
CA ASN A 40 -4.99 -4.01 -23.40
C ASN A 40 -6.21 -3.78 -22.48
N ALA A 41 -6.29 -4.51 -21.35
CA ALA A 41 -7.33 -4.32 -20.35
C ALA A 41 -7.28 -2.92 -19.73
N PHE A 42 -6.07 -2.40 -19.48
CA PHE A 42 -5.88 -1.00 -19.07
C PHE A 42 -6.45 -0.04 -20.12
N ASN A 43 -6.04 -0.18 -21.39
CA ASN A 43 -6.47 0.69 -22.48
C ASN A 43 -7.99 0.69 -22.65
N GLU A 44 -8.62 -0.48 -22.64
CA GLU A 44 -10.08 -0.63 -22.71
C GLU A 44 -10.78 0.10 -21.55
N THR A 45 -10.20 0.05 -20.35
CA THR A 45 -10.76 0.73 -19.16
C THR A 45 -10.62 2.24 -19.24
N VAL A 46 -9.47 2.75 -19.70
CA VAL A 46 -9.21 4.21 -19.74
C VAL A 46 -9.74 4.89 -21.00
N ASP A 47 -10.15 4.14 -22.03
CA ASP A 47 -10.74 4.72 -23.25
C ASP A 47 -12.00 5.55 -22.97
N ALA A 48 -12.76 5.15 -21.94
CA ALA A 48 -13.93 5.90 -21.46
C ALA A 48 -13.59 7.02 -20.47
N ALA A 49 -12.33 7.15 -20.06
CA ALA A 49 -11.89 8.12 -19.06
C ALA A 49 -11.44 9.44 -19.68
N ALA A 50 -11.61 10.53 -18.92
CA ALA A 50 -11.06 11.83 -19.30
C ALA A 50 -9.63 11.95 -18.76
N TYR A 51 -8.63 11.99 -19.64
CA TYR A 51 -7.25 12.28 -19.25
C TYR A 51 -7.16 13.70 -18.65
N ARG A 52 -6.61 13.80 -17.44
CA ARG A 52 -6.49 15.08 -16.69
C ARG A 52 -5.06 15.61 -16.59
N GLY A 53 -4.07 14.91 -17.14
CA GLY A 53 -2.65 15.26 -17.02
C GLY A 53 -1.87 14.28 -16.15
N ILE A 54 -0.67 14.70 -15.77
CA ILE A 54 0.23 13.98 -14.86
C ILE A 54 0.01 14.55 -13.46
N ASN A 55 -0.09 13.68 -12.45
CA ASN A 55 0.00 14.11 -11.06
C ASN A 55 1.50 14.22 -10.72
N ASP A 56 2.01 15.46 -10.64
CA ASP A 56 3.44 15.71 -10.43
C ASP A 56 3.94 15.20 -9.08
N ASP A 57 3.11 15.23 -8.03
CA ASP A 57 3.47 14.73 -6.70
C ASP A 57 3.72 13.21 -6.74
N VAL A 58 2.86 12.47 -7.45
CA VAL A 58 3.02 11.03 -7.66
C VAL A 58 4.17 10.74 -8.62
N ALA A 59 4.34 11.52 -9.69
CA ALA A 59 5.42 11.34 -10.65
C ALA A 59 6.81 11.64 -10.06
N ALA A 60 6.87 12.45 -9.00
CA ALA A 60 8.07 12.73 -8.24
C ALA A 60 8.43 11.63 -7.23
N LEU A 61 7.56 10.65 -6.99
CA LEU A 61 7.88 9.52 -6.10
C LEU A 61 9.06 8.73 -6.67
N PRO A 62 9.94 8.20 -5.79
CA PRO A 62 11.05 7.37 -6.22
C PRO A 62 10.58 6.19 -7.06
N SER A 63 11.38 5.79 -8.06
CA SER A 63 11.11 4.55 -8.78
C SER A 63 11.25 3.34 -7.84
N ARG A 64 10.71 2.20 -8.27
CA ARG A 64 10.86 0.92 -7.55
C ARG A 64 12.30 0.63 -7.13
N ASP A 65 13.28 0.97 -7.97
CA ASP A 65 14.70 0.70 -7.70
C ASP A 65 15.20 1.36 -6.40
N ALA A 66 14.67 2.53 -6.05
CA ALA A 66 15.00 3.21 -4.80
C ALA A 66 14.54 2.46 -3.54
N PHE A 67 13.56 1.56 -3.68
CA PHE A 67 13.06 0.72 -2.60
C PHE A 67 13.68 -0.68 -2.57
N LEU A 68 14.33 -1.11 -3.67
CA LEU A 68 15.06 -2.38 -3.72
C LEU A 68 16.41 -2.31 -2.99
N ASP A 69 17.01 -1.11 -2.94
CA ASP A 69 18.26 -0.84 -2.22
C ASP A 69 18.04 -0.40 -0.76
N ALA A 70 16.78 -0.25 -0.34
CA ALA A 70 16.46 0.01 1.05
C ALA A 70 16.68 -1.28 1.85
N GLU A 71 17.80 -1.36 2.58
CA GLU A 71 17.92 -2.29 3.70
C GLU A 71 16.79 -1.95 4.68
N PHE A 72 15.69 -2.71 4.62
CA PHE A 72 14.66 -2.66 5.65
C PHE A 72 15.35 -3.04 6.95
N PRO A 73 15.43 -2.15 7.96
CA PRO A 73 16.01 -2.53 9.23
C PRO A 73 15.17 -3.68 9.78
N GLU A 74 15.79 -4.84 10.04
CA GLU A 74 15.15 -6.05 10.59
C GLU A 74 14.60 -5.82 12.02
N ASP A 75 14.73 -4.61 12.58
CA ASP A 75 14.46 -4.30 13.99
C ASP A 75 13.14 -3.53 14.22
N ALA A 76 12.11 -3.76 13.39
CA ALA A 76 10.76 -3.38 13.75
C ALA A 76 10.12 -4.54 14.55
N ASP A 77 10.25 -4.44 15.88
CA ASP A 77 9.58 -5.22 16.93
C ASP A 77 10.17 -6.60 17.31
N GLU A 78 11.34 -6.58 17.96
CA GLU A 78 11.47 -7.41 19.18
C GLU A 78 11.17 -6.54 20.40
N PRO A 79 10.06 -6.75 21.13
CA PRO A 79 9.91 -6.18 22.46
C PRO A 79 11.00 -6.78 23.36
N SER A 80 12.02 -5.96 23.62
CA SER A 80 13.12 -6.16 24.56
C SER A 80 12.69 -6.99 25.77
N GLU A 81 13.42 -8.08 25.99
CA GLU A 81 13.34 -8.95 27.15
C GLU A 81 13.27 -8.12 28.44
N ASN A 82 12.17 -8.25 29.18
CA ASN A 82 12.13 -7.87 30.58
C ASN A 82 13.17 -8.71 31.32
N SER A 83 14.35 -8.13 31.52
CA SER A 83 15.36 -8.58 32.47
C SER A 83 14.74 -8.58 33.87
N ARG A 84 14.14 -9.70 34.27
CA ARG A 84 13.94 -9.99 35.68
C ARG A 84 15.28 -10.43 36.23
N THR A 85 16.05 -9.45 36.68
CA THR A 85 17.18 -9.64 37.57
C THR A 85 16.73 -10.46 38.78
N ASP A 86 17.37 -11.61 38.99
CA ASP A 86 17.36 -12.34 40.25
C ASP A 86 17.84 -11.42 41.38
N GLU A 87 17.03 -11.26 42.43
CA GLU A 87 17.55 -10.99 43.77
C GLU A 87 17.01 -12.07 44.72
N PRO A 88 17.89 -12.83 45.40
CA PRO A 88 17.51 -13.72 46.48
C PRO A 88 17.57 -12.96 47.80
N GLU A 89 16.55 -13.11 48.67
CA GLU A 89 16.56 -12.84 50.12
C GLU A 89 15.12 -13.11 50.62
N ASN A 90 14.80 -13.88 51.67
CA ASN A 90 15.53 -14.38 52.83
C ASN A 90 14.76 -15.59 53.40
#